data_AF-A0A9N8DZZ2-F1
#
_entry.id   AF-A0A9N8DZZ2-F1
#
_cell.length_a   1.000
_cell.length_b   1.000
_cell.length_c   1.000
_cell.angle_alpha   90.00
_cell.angle_beta   90.00
_cell.angle_gamma   90.00
#
_symmetry.space_group_name_H-M   'P 1'
#
loop_
_entity.id
_entity.type
_entity.pdbx_description
1 polymer ?
#
loop_
_entity_poly.entity_id
_entity_poly.type
_entity_poly.pdbx_seq_one_letter_code
_entity_poly.pdbx_strand_id
1 'polypeptide(L)'
;MMKMEFKFLTLLILNVPTLVSAANSCACLAQDLSFTINCDDTATMLTALNDLKTSACATACTSDECVKNYYIMQSHHDYCPEAGIPQEIEDGFHDFDDSCTPCKIQRKPTEGAPPCPTPNCEDNSGNDAYTKLVDSGCGTDCSSDICRDAFFTVRAAHDTCPHDTLSRAAEEGLHDLEIPCANQICNPGEEDQITCKEEDEHELEDHGEEETTSEETPASGAFRPVTAGAGLMGFIMMWA
;
A
#
# COMPACT_ATOMS: atom_id res chain seq x y z
N MET A 1 33.67 -2.02 -63.94
CA MET A 1 32.31 -1.69 -63.49
C MET A 1 31.92 -2.72 -62.42
N MET A 2 32.21 -2.43 -61.14
CA MET A 2 31.86 -3.28 -59.99
C MET A 2 30.62 -2.67 -59.33
N LYS A 3 29.52 -3.43 -59.30
CA LYS A 3 28.31 -3.08 -58.54
C LYS A 3 28.58 -3.41 -57.08
N MET A 4 28.67 -2.40 -56.22
CA MET A 4 28.55 -2.58 -54.77
C MET A 4 27.07 -2.52 -54.42
N GLU A 5 26.54 -3.63 -53.91
CA GLU A 5 25.21 -3.64 -53.29
C GLU A 5 25.35 -3.32 -51.81
N PHE A 6 24.83 -2.17 -51.41
CA PHE A 6 24.64 -1.78 -50.02
C PHE A 6 23.43 -2.56 -49.47
N LYS A 7 23.70 -3.55 -48.62
CA LYS A 7 22.65 -4.15 -47.78
C LYS A 7 22.30 -3.17 -46.67
N PHE A 8 21.10 -2.61 -46.74
CA PHE A 8 20.50 -1.88 -45.63
C PHE A 8 20.33 -2.83 -44.44
N LEU A 9 21.04 -2.54 -43.36
CA LEU A 9 20.85 -3.16 -42.06
C LEU A 9 19.67 -2.45 -41.40
N THR A 10 18.48 -3.05 -41.44
CA THR A 10 17.30 -2.56 -40.74
C THR A 10 17.54 -2.71 -39.24
N LEU A 11 17.84 -1.60 -38.57
CA LEU A 11 17.91 -1.49 -37.13
C LEU A 11 16.46 -1.57 -36.60
N LEU A 12 16.08 -2.74 -36.08
CA LEU A 12 14.85 -2.91 -35.30
C LEU A 12 15.05 -2.18 -33.97
N ILE A 13 14.55 -0.95 -33.90
CA ILE A 13 14.36 -0.24 -32.64
C ILE A 13 13.21 -0.98 -31.95
N LEU A 14 13.54 -1.85 -31.00
CA LEU A 14 12.57 -2.36 -30.05
C LEU A 14 12.10 -1.15 -29.23
N ASN A 15 10.89 -0.69 -29.52
CA ASN A 15 10.12 0.15 -28.59
C ASN A 15 9.92 -0.69 -27.34
N VAL A 16 10.81 -0.53 -26.37
CA VAL A 16 10.53 -0.92 -24.99
C VAL A 16 9.58 0.16 -24.49
N PRO A 17 8.28 -0.12 -24.29
CA PRO A 17 7.42 0.84 -23.61
C PRO A 17 8.07 1.14 -22.27
N THR A 18 8.40 2.40 -22.04
CA THR A 18 8.70 2.92 -20.72
C THR A 18 7.41 2.78 -19.92
N LEU A 19 7.32 1.70 -19.12
CA LEU A 19 6.29 1.52 -18.10
C LEU A 19 6.45 2.68 -17.10
N VAL A 20 5.63 3.71 -17.27
CA VAL A 20 5.47 4.78 -16.30
C VAL A 20 4.68 4.18 -15.14
N SER A 21 5.40 3.95 -14.04
CA SER A 21 4.92 3.40 -12.77
C SER A 21 3.79 4.24 -12.19
N ALA A 22 2.54 3.76 -12.31
CA ALA A 22 1.60 3.85 -11.20
C ALA A 22 2.32 3.24 -10.00
N ALA A 23 2.27 3.85 -8.81
CA ALA A 23 2.93 3.28 -7.62
C ALA A 23 2.64 1.77 -7.56
N ASN A 24 3.67 0.94 -7.80
CA ASN A 24 3.49 -0.32 -8.54
C ASN A 24 2.48 -1.26 -7.87
N SER A 25 1.27 -1.38 -8.44
CA SER A 25 0.32 -2.40 -8.00
C SER A 25 0.94 -3.79 -8.14
N CYS A 26 0.87 -4.60 -7.09
CA CYS A 26 1.39 -5.97 -7.15
C CYS A 26 0.67 -6.81 -8.23
N ALA A 27 -0.63 -6.57 -8.45
CA ALA A 27 -1.38 -7.26 -9.49
C ALA A 27 -0.90 -6.91 -10.92
N CYS A 28 -0.53 -5.64 -11.15
CA CYS A 28 0.07 -5.23 -12.43
C CYS A 28 1.48 -5.81 -12.61
N LEU A 29 2.30 -5.82 -11.56
CA LEU A 29 3.61 -6.48 -11.61
C LEU A 29 3.50 -7.98 -11.84
N ALA A 30 2.49 -8.64 -11.27
CA ALA A 30 2.20 -10.06 -11.53
C ALA A 30 1.92 -10.32 -13.01
N GLN A 31 1.09 -9.47 -13.62
CA GLN A 31 0.81 -9.51 -15.06
C GLN A 31 2.08 -9.28 -15.89
N ASP A 32 2.81 -8.19 -15.63
CA ASP A 32 4.00 -7.78 -16.39
C ASP A 32 5.13 -8.81 -16.32
N LEU A 33 5.35 -9.38 -15.13
CA LEU A 33 6.38 -10.39 -14.88
C LEU A 33 5.90 -11.81 -15.13
N SER A 34 4.65 -11.97 -15.59
CA SER A 34 4.03 -13.23 -15.96
C SER A 34 4.06 -14.28 -14.83
N PHE A 35 3.62 -13.88 -13.63
CA PHE A 35 3.30 -14.81 -12.55
C PHE A 35 1.84 -14.63 -12.11
N THR A 36 1.32 -15.59 -11.36
CA THR A 36 -0.06 -15.55 -10.83
C THR A 36 0.00 -15.49 -9.32
N ILE A 37 -0.84 -14.65 -8.72
CA ILE A 37 -1.04 -14.65 -7.27
C ILE A 37 -2.09 -15.72 -6.95
N ASN A 38 -1.64 -16.86 -6.44
CA ASN A 38 -2.46 -18.01 -6.11
C ASN A 38 -2.18 -18.46 -4.67
N CYS A 39 -3.15 -18.25 -3.78
CA CYS A 39 -3.01 -18.55 -2.35
C CYS A 39 -2.89 -20.05 -2.03
N ASP A 40 -3.14 -20.94 -3.00
CA ASP A 40 -2.94 -22.38 -2.84
C ASP A 40 -1.53 -22.83 -3.29
N ASP A 41 -0.76 -21.97 -3.97
CA ASP A 41 0.56 -22.30 -4.53
C ASP A 41 1.71 -21.94 -3.59
N THR A 42 1.71 -22.59 -2.43
CA THR A 42 2.78 -22.48 -1.42
C THR A 42 4.16 -22.86 -1.96
N ALA A 43 4.22 -23.74 -2.97
CA ALA A 43 5.47 -24.19 -3.57
C ALA A 43 6.17 -23.06 -4.33
N THR A 44 5.42 -22.25 -5.07
CA THR A 44 5.95 -21.06 -5.75
C THR A 44 6.47 -20.03 -4.75
N MET A 45 5.74 -19.78 -3.65
CA MET A 45 6.18 -18.86 -2.59
C MET A 45 7.52 -19.31 -1.97
N LEU A 46 7.61 -20.58 -1.55
CA LEU A 46 8.81 -21.14 -0.93
C LEU A 46 10.01 -21.18 -1.89
N THR A 47 9.77 -21.44 -3.18
CA THR A 47 10.82 -21.39 -4.20
C THR A 47 11.36 -19.96 -4.34
N ALA A 48 10.48 -18.97 -4.43
CA ALA A 48 10.87 -17.57 -4.54
C ALA A 48 11.70 -17.10 -3.33
N LEU A 49 11.28 -17.45 -2.11
CA LEU A 49 12.06 -17.14 -0.90
C LEU A 49 13.44 -17.81 -0.91
N ASN A 50 13.52 -19.08 -1.31
CA ASN A 50 14.79 -19.78 -1.41
C ASN A 50 15.73 -19.11 -2.43
N ASP A 51 15.21 -18.70 -3.58
CA ASP A 51 15.99 -18.02 -4.60
C ASP A 51 16.50 -16.67 -4.08
N LEU A 52 15.65 -15.88 -3.41
CA LEU A 52 16.06 -14.63 -2.75
C LEU A 52 17.21 -14.83 -1.75
N LYS A 53 17.11 -15.87 -0.91
CA LYS A 53 18.13 -16.22 0.09
C LYS A 53 19.45 -16.66 -0.53
N THR A 54 19.42 -17.31 -1.70
CA THR A 54 20.63 -17.81 -2.36
C THR A 54 21.30 -16.81 -3.29
N SER A 55 20.55 -15.82 -3.82
CA SER A 55 21.02 -14.86 -4.82
C SER A 55 21.48 -13.50 -4.24
N ALA A 56 21.78 -13.45 -2.93
CA ALA A 56 22.26 -12.25 -2.22
C ALA A 56 21.31 -11.03 -2.31
N CYS A 57 20.01 -11.27 -2.52
CA CYS A 57 19.02 -10.23 -2.78
C CYS A 57 18.83 -9.29 -1.59
N ALA A 58 19.01 -9.77 -0.35
CA ALA A 58 18.92 -8.98 0.89
C ALA A 58 19.97 -7.86 0.99
N THR A 59 21.03 -7.91 0.19
CA THR A 59 22.03 -6.83 0.12
C THR A 59 21.77 -5.87 -1.05
N ALA A 60 21.28 -6.39 -2.18
CA ALA A 60 21.00 -5.60 -3.37
C ALA A 60 19.95 -6.28 -4.25
N CYS A 61 18.73 -5.75 -4.25
CA CYS A 61 17.62 -6.26 -5.04
C CYS A 61 17.57 -5.61 -6.43
N THR A 62 18.60 -5.82 -7.23
CA THR A 62 18.78 -5.12 -8.52
C THR A 62 18.75 -6.04 -9.74
N SER A 63 18.84 -7.36 -9.55
CA SER A 63 18.69 -8.32 -10.63
C SER A 63 17.20 -8.59 -10.90
N ASP A 64 16.87 -8.88 -12.15
CA ASP A 64 15.51 -9.27 -12.54
C ASP A 64 14.99 -10.47 -11.73
N GLU A 65 15.90 -11.39 -11.36
CA GLU A 65 15.60 -12.55 -10.50
C GLU A 65 15.21 -12.13 -9.08
N CYS A 66 15.99 -11.24 -8.44
CA CYS A 66 15.66 -10.73 -7.11
C CYS A 66 14.33 -9.97 -7.12
N VAL A 67 14.16 -9.07 -8.09
CA VAL A 67 12.94 -8.26 -8.22
C VAL A 67 11.71 -9.14 -8.42
N LYS A 68 11.78 -10.10 -9.34
CA LYS A 68 10.65 -11.00 -9.61
C LYS A 68 10.31 -11.89 -8.41
N ASN A 69 11.31 -12.51 -7.77
CA ASN A 69 11.05 -13.39 -6.64
C ASN A 69 10.55 -12.62 -5.40
N TYR A 70 11.02 -11.38 -5.19
CA TYR A 70 10.50 -10.52 -4.14
C TYR A 70 9.03 -10.19 -4.40
N TYR A 71 8.65 -9.80 -5.62
CA TYR A 71 7.25 -9.53 -5.93
C TYR A 71 6.37 -10.77 -5.85
N ILE A 72 6.86 -11.96 -6.21
CA ILE A 72 6.11 -13.20 -5.98
C ILE A 72 5.83 -13.33 -4.48
N MET A 73 6.84 -13.22 -3.63
CA MET A 73 6.69 -13.38 -2.19
C MET A 73 5.78 -12.31 -1.57
N GLN A 74 6.07 -11.02 -1.80
CA GLN A 74 5.32 -9.90 -1.26
C GLN A 74 3.85 -9.93 -1.70
N SER A 75 3.59 -10.16 -2.99
CA SER A 75 2.21 -10.16 -3.50
C SER A 75 1.35 -11.25 -2.87
N HIS A 76 1.93 -12.40 -2.53
CA HIS A 76 1.20 -13.47 -1.86
C HIS A 76 1.04 -13.16 -0.37
N HIS A 77 2.11 -12.75 0.31
CA HIS A 77 2.09 -12.34 1.72
C HIS A 77 1.01 -11.28 1.98
N ASP A 78 1.03 -10.19 1.23
CA ASP A 78 0.12 -9.06 1.45
C ASP A 78 -1.33 -9.38 1.07
N TYR A 79 -1.56 -10.25 0.06
CA TYR A 79 -2.90 -10.55 -0.46
C TYR A 79 -3.58 -11.74 0.20
N CYS A 80 -2.88 -12.84 0.40
CA CYS A 80 -3.52 -14.11 0.74
C CYS A 80 -3.92 -14.17 2.22
N PRO A 81 -4.97 -14.94 2.56
CA PRO A 81 -5.26 -15.22 3.97
C PRO A 81 -4.07 -15.93 4.61
N GLU A 82 -3.77 -15.59 5.86
CA GLU A 82 -2.59 -16.06 6.60
C GLU A 82 -2.49 -17.60 6.62
N ALA A 83 -3.63 -18.30 6.70
CA ALA A 83 -3.68 -19.76 6.65
C ALA A 83 -3.15 -20.39 5.34
N GLY A 84 -3.03 -19.60 4.27
CA GLY A 84 -2.48 -19.98 2.98
C GLY A 84 -1.00 -19.63 2.80
N ILE A 85 -0.39 -18.93 3.75
CA ILE A 85 1.01 -18.51 3.70
C ILE A 85 1.86 -19.41 4.60
N PRO A 86 2.93 -20.03 4.08
CA PRO A 86 3.88 -20.76 4.91
C PRO A 86 4.55 -19.84 5.93
N GLN A 87 4.74 -20.31 7.17
CA GLN A 87 5.37 -19.53 8.23
C GLN A 87 6.75 -19.00 7.83
N GLU A 88 7.53 -19.77 7.05
CA GLU A 88 8.83 -19.32 6.57
C GLU A 88 8.76 -18.09 5.65
N ILE A 89 7.62 -17.86 5.01
CA ILE A 89 7.34 -16.68 4.19
C ILE A 89 6.99 -15.50 5.10
N GLU A 90 6.03 -15.66 6.01
CA GLU A 90 5.66 -14.64 7.01
C GLU A 90 6.90 -14.09 7.73
N ASP A 91 7.73 -14.99 8.29
CA ASP A 91 8.93 -14.57 9.05
C ASP A 91 10.09 -14.11 8.16
N GLY A 92 10.15 -14.58 6.91
CA GLY A 92 11.33 -14.50 6.06
C GLY A 92 11.32 -13.38 5.04
N PHE A 93 10.16 -12.79 4.75
CA PHE A 93 10.04 -11.80 3.68
C PHE A 93 10.62 -10.43 4.08
N HIS A 94 10.47 -10.04 5.34
CA HIS A 94 10.94 -8.76 5.88
C HIS A 94 12.47 -8.60 5.86
N ASP A 95 13.23 -9.69 5.67
CA ASP A 95 14.68 -9.64 5.46
C ASP A 95 15.08 -8.85 4.20
N PHE A 96 14.14 -8.59 3.29
CA PHE A 96 14.38 -7.97 2.00
C PHE A 96 13.87 -6.52 1.90
N ASP A 97 13.12 -6.02 2.89
CA ASP A 97 12.44 -4.71 2.84
C ASP A 97 13.39 -3.51 2.74
N ASP A 98 14.60 -3.62 3.30
CA ASP A 98 15.63 -2.59 3.19
C ASP A 98 16.28 -2.53 1.78
N SER A 99 16.14 -3.59 1.00
CA SER A 99 16.91 -3.82 -0.23
C SER A 99 16.07 -3.84 -1.49
N CYS A 100 14.81 -4.29 -1.39
CA CYS A 100 13.84 -4.38 -2.47
C CYS A 100 12.84 -3.21 -2.39
N THR A 101 12.24 -2.87 -3.53
CA THR A 101 11.18 -1.86 -3.57
C THR A 101 9.83 -2.56 -3.50
N PRO A 102 8.95 -2.22 -2.53
CA PRO A 102 7.66 -2.87 -2.39
C PRO A 102 6.68 -2.47 -3.50
N CYS A 103 5.76 -3.38 -3.80
CA CYS A 103 4.53 -3.12 -4.54
C CYS A 103 3.36 -2.89 -3.58
N LYS A 104 2.17 -2.58 -4.10
CA LYS A 104 0.97 -2.39 -3.28
C LYS A 104 -0.14 -3.36 -3.66
N ILE A 105 -0.68 -4.05 -2.66
CA ILE A 105 -1.92 -4.84 -2.74
C ILE A 105 -2.52 -4.95 -1.34
N GLN A 106 -3.84 -4.88 -1.23
CA GLN A 106 -4.53 -5.13 0.03
C GLN A 106 -4.78 -6.62 0.24
N ARG A 107 -4.81 -7.04 1.51
CA ARG A 107 -5.29 -8.37 1.87
C ARG A 107 -6.68 -8.65 1.29
N LYS A 108 -6.85 -9.87 0.78
CA LYS A 108 -8.10 -10.40 0.26
C LYS A 108 -9.23 -10.17 1.28
N PRO A 109 -10.31 -9.46 0.90
CA PRO A 109 -11.44 -9.25 1.79
C PRO A 109 -12.09 -10.57 2.22
N THR A 110 -12.46 -10.64 3.50
CA THR A 110 -13.26 -11.73 4.07
C THR A 110 -14.73 -11.33 4.10
N GLU A 111 -15.59 -12.15 3.50
CA GLU A 111 -17.04 -11.90 3.46
C GLU A 111 -17.61 -11.79 4.88
N GLY A 112 -18.33 -10.68 5.14
CA GLY A 112 -19.00 -10.44 6.42
C GLY A 112 -18.10 -9.94 7.55
N ALA A 113 -16.79 -9.80 7.33
CA ALA A 113 -15.91 -9.15 8.30
C ALA A 113 -16.14 -7.63 8.33
N PRO A 114 -16.05 -6.97 9.50
CA PRO A 114 -16.14 -5.52 9.59
C PRO A 114 -14.91 -4.84 8.97
N PRO A 115 -14.98 -3.54 8.62
CA PRO A 115 -13.80 -2.80 8.22
C PRO A 115 -12.79 -2.69 9.36
N CYS A 116 -11.50 -2.77 9.03
CA CYS A 116 -10.42 -2.46 9.96
C CYS A 116 -10.45 -0.97 10.34
N PRO A 117 -9.92 -0.60 11.53
CA PRO A 117 -9.73 0.80 11.86
C PRO A 117 -8.80 1.47 10.84
N THR A 118 -9.04 2.74 10.51
CA THR A 118 -8.09 3.51 9.70
C THR A 118 -6.83 3.75 10.53
N PRO A 119 -5.65 3.30 10.09
CA PRO A 119 -4.41 3.51 10.83
C PRO A 119 -3.95 4.96 10.68
N ASN A 120 -3.17 5.44 11.65
CA ASN A 120 -2.39 6.65 11.50
C ASN A 120 -0.94 6.27 11.17
N CYS A 121 -0.53 6.48 9.93
CA CYS A 121 0.83 6.13 9.47
C CYS A 121 1.88 7.18 9.86
N GLU A 122 1.48 8.28 10.50
CA GLU A 122 2.37 9.38 10.89
C GLU A 122 2.69 9.35 12.40
N ASP A 123 2.19 8.37 13.14
CA ASP A 123 2.44 8.20 14.57
C ASP A 123 2.88 6.78 14.96
N ASN A 124 3.10 6.56 16.25
CA ASN A 124 3.58 5.27 16.78
C ASN A 124 2.46 4.30 17.15
N SER A 125 1.20 4.56 16.77
CA SER A 125 0.04 3.80 17.26
C SER A 125 0.10 2.31 16.93
N GLY A 126 0.64 1.95 15.75
CA GLY A 126 0.84 0.55 15.37
C GLY A 126 1.85 -0.17 16.27
N ASN A 127 3.00 0.44 16.55
CA ASN A 127 4.01 -0.12 17.47
C ASN A 127 3.53 -0.17 18.93
N ASP A 128 2.76 0.84 19.36
CA ASP A 128 2.15 0.86 20.69
C ASP A 128 1.09 -0.25 20.82
N ALA A 129 0.33 -0.52 19.75
CA ALA A 129 -0.63 -1.62 19.71
C ALA A 129 0.07 -2.99 19.76
N TYR A 130 1.17 -3.17 19.03
CA TYR A 130 1.99 -4.38 19.15
C TYR A 130 2.50 -4.60 20.58
N THR A 131 3.07 -3.56 21.20
CA THR A 131 3.53 -3.63 22.59
C THR A 131 2.40 -4.06 23.53
N LYS A 132 1.20 -3.52 23.32
CA LYS A 132 0.00 -3.86 24.11
C LYS A 132 -0.42 -5.32 23.93
N LEU A 133 -0.28 -5.89 22.73
CA LEU A 133 -0.56 -7.31 22.47
C LEU A 133 0.39 -8.22 23.26
N VAL A 134 1.68 -7.89 23.25
CA VAL A 134 2.71 -8.62 24.00
C VAL A 134 2.45 -8.52 25.51
N ASP A 135 2.27 -7.31 26.03
CA ASP A 135 2.06 -7.05 27.47
C ASP A 135 0.77 -7.69 28.01
N SER A 136 -0.25 -7.83 27.15
CA SER A 136 -1.53 -8.44 27.52
C SER A 136 -1.55 -9.96 27.34
N GLY A 137 -0.45 -10.58 26.87
CA GLY A 137 -0.36 -12.02 26.69
C GLY A 137 -1.20 -12.56 25.51
N CYS A 138 -1.47 -11.72 24.51
CA CYS A 138 -2.36 -12.06 23.39
C CYS A 138 -1.81 -13.16 22.48
N GLY A 139 -0.50 -13.45 22.55
CA GLY A 139 0.13 -14.57 21.84
C GLY A 139 -0.30 -15.96 22.32
N THR A 140 -1.03 -16.07 23.44
CA THR A 140 -1.61 -17.34 23.91
C THR A 140 -3.13 -17.37 23.75
N ASP A 141 -3.80 -16.26 24.03
CA ASP A 141 -5.25 -16.13 23.91
C ASP A 141 -5.62 -14.71 23.46
N CYS A 142 -6.16 -14.61 22.24
CA CYS A 142 -6.56 -13.34 21.63
C CYS A 142 -8.09 -13.12 21.69
N SER A 143 -8.81 -13.80 22.59
CA SER A 143 -10.27 -13.69 22.70
C SER A 143 -10.76 -12.40 23.36
N SER A 144 -9.89 -11.68 24.06
CA SER A 144 -10.28 -10.45 24.75
C SER A 144 -10.46 -9.28 23.78
N ASP A 145 -11.36 -8.34 24.13
CA ASP A 145 -11.54 -7.10 23.37
C ASP A 145 -10.22 -6.30 23.26
N ILE A 146 -9.41 -6.32 24.32
CA ILE A 146 -8.10 -5.65 24.34
C ILE A 146 -7.18 -6.23 23.25
N CYS A 147 -7.13 -7.56 23.14
CA CYS A 147 -6.32 -8.23 22.13
C CYS A 147 -6.87 -7.97 20.72
N ARG A 148 -8.18 -8.11 20.51
CA ARG A 148 -8.80 -7.81 19.22
C ARG A 148 -8.49 -6.38 18.76
N ASP A 149 -8.76 -5.38 19.61
CA ASP A 149 -8.67 -3.98 19.20
C ASP A 149 -7.21 -3.57 18.93
N ALA A 150 -6.27 -4.09 19.73
CA ALA A 150 -4.84 -3.88 19.49
C ALA A 150 -4.38 -4.61 18.22
N PHE A 151 -4.83 -5.86 18.00
CA PHE A 151 -4.50 -6.63 16.80
C PHE A 151 -4.99 -5.95 15.53
N PHE A 152 -6.24 -5.46 15.52
CA PHE A 152 -6.78 -4.69 14.40
C PHE A 152 -5.99 -3.40 14.14
N THR A 153 -5.46 -2.76 15.17
CA THR A 153 -4.68 -1.52 15.01
C THR A 153 -3.34 -1.81 14.34
N VAL A 154 -2.57 -2.79 14.85
CA VAL A 154 -1.27 -3.15 14.25
C VAL A 154 -1.44 -3.73 12.85
N ARG A 155 -2.45 -4.59 12.65
CA ARG A 155 -2.72 -5.23 11.35
C ARG A 155 -3.19 -4.22 10.31
N ALA A 156 -4.02 -3.25 10.67
CA ALA A 156 -4.39 -2.17 9.75
C ALA A 156 -3.19 -1.31 9.34
N ALA A 157 -2.28 -1.03 10.28
CA ALA A 157 -1.05 -0.30 10.00
C ALA A 157 -0.14 -1.09 9.05
N HIS A 158 0.10 -2.38 9.35
CA HIS A 158 0.82 -3.31 8.48
C HIS A 158 0.25 -3.34 7.06
N ASP A 159 -1.08 -3.49 6.91
CA ASP A 159 -1.72 -3.65 5.60
C ASP A 159 -1.75 -2.37 4.74
N THR A 160 -1.59 -1.18 5.33
CA THR A 160 -1.93 0.10 4.65
C THR A 160 -0.82 1.15 4.69
N CYS A 161 -0.01 1.16 5.74
CA CYS A 161 1.05 2.14 5.90
C CYS A 161 2.30 1.74 5.12
N PRO A 162 3.22 2.69 4.83
CA PRO A 162 4.54 2.34 4.31
C PRO A 162 5.26 1.32 5.21
N HIS A 163 5.98 0.36 4.63
CA HIS A 163 6.70 -0.73 5.33
C HIS A 163 7.73 -0.26 6.38
N ASP A 164 8.12 1.02 6.39
CA ASP A 164 9.01 1.61 7.39
C ASP A 164 8.27 2.27 8.57
N THR A 165 6.93 2.18 8.60
CA THR A 165 6.08 2.76 9.65
C THR A 165 6.13 1.93 10.93
N LEU A 166 6.05 0.61 10.82
CA LEU A 166 6.19 -0.27 11.97
C LEU A 166 7.67 -0.60 12.19
N SER A 167 8.02 -0.85 13.45
CA SER A 167 9.32 -1.42 13.77
C SER A 167 9.39 -2.85 13.26
N ARG A 168 10.57 -3.31 12.87
CA ARG A 168 10.80 -4.71 12.49
C ARG A 168 10.26 -5.72 13.51
N ALA A 169 10.36 -5.41 14.80
CA ALA A 169 9.80 -6.27 15.85
C ALA A 169 8.26 -6.34 15.81
N ALA A 170 7.59 -5.27 15.41
CA ALA A 170 6.13 -5.24 15.26
C ALA A 170 5.67 -5.88 13.94
N GLU A 171 6.41 -5.68 12.84
CA GLU A 171 6.17 -6.36 11.56
C GLU A 171 6.30 -7.89 11.74
N GLU A 172 7.49 -8.38 12.11
CA GLU A 172 7.72 -9.82 12.29
C GLU A 172 6.89 -10.41 13.43
N GLY A 173 6.74 -9.66 14.54
CA GLY A 173 6.01 -10.11 15.70
C GLY A 173 4.49 -10.15 15.51
N LEU A 174 3.95 -9.47 14.49
CA LEU A 174 2.53 -9.58 14.13
C LEU A 174 2.21 -11.02 13.72
N HIS A 175 3.06 -11.66 12.92
CA HIS A 175 2.82 -13.01 12.39
C HIS A 175 2.68 -14.08 13.50
N ASP A 176 3.46 -13.95 14.57
CA ASP A 176 3.32 -14.79 15.78
C ASP A 176 1.92 -14.65 16.44
N LEU A 177 1.27 -13.50 16.27
CA LEU A 177 -0.06 -13.19 16.83
C LEU A 177 -1.20 -13.61 15.90
N GLU A 178 -0.95 -13.85 14.61
CA GLU A 178 -2.02 -14.17 13.65
C GLU A 178 -2.67 -15.53 13.89
N ILE A 179 -1.89 -16.51 14.36
CA ILE A 179 -2.43 -17.82 14.76
C ILE A 179 -3.37 -17.69 15.98
N PRO A 180 -2.95 -17.15 17.13
CA PRO A 180 -3.83 -17.00 18.28
C PRO A 180 -4.98 -16.01 18.03
N CYS A 181 -4.78 -15.02 17.14
CA CYS A 181 -5.80 -14.05 16.73
C CYS A 181 -6.60 -14.43 15.48
N ALA A 182 -6.52 -15.67 14.98
CA ALA A 182 -7.15 -16.08 13.72
C ALA A 182 -8.68 -15.84 13.63
N ASN A 183 -9.36 -15.71 14.78
CA ASN A 183 -10.80 -15.39 14.84
C ASN A 183 -11.10 -13.88 14.83
N GLN A 184 -10.08 -13.03 14.97
CA GLN A 184 -10.18 -11.59 14.91
C GLN A 184 -9.94 -11.16 13.46
N ILE A 185 -11.01 -10.99 12.69
CA ILE A 185 -10.92 -10.65 11.27
C ILE A 185 -11.54 -9.28 11.03
N CYS A 186 -10.82 -8.44 10.27
CA CYS A 186 -11.32 -7.20 9.71
C CYS A 186 -10.79 -7.02 8.27
N ASN A 187 -11.51 -6.24 7.46
CA ASN A 187 -11.16 -5.96 6.06
C ASN A 187 -10.41 -4.62 5.93
N PRO A 188 -9.24 -4.56 5.25
CA PRO A 188 -8.52 -3.30 4.99
C PRO A 188 -9.20 -2.42 3.92
N GLY A 189 -10.19 -2.98 3.21
CA GLY A 189 -10.98 -2.34 2.18
C GLY A 189 -12.05 -3.29 1.66
N GLU A 190 -12.95 -2.80 0.81
CA GLU A 190 -14.05 -3.60 0.24
C GLU A 190 -13.70 -4.21 -1.13
N GLU A 191 -12.61 -3.77 -1.77
CA GLU A 191 -12.27 -4.17 -3.13
C GLU A 191 -11.22 -5.28 -3.17
N ASP A 192 -11.48 -6.31 -3.96
CA ASP A 192 -10.47 -7.30 -4.34
C ASP A 192 -9.50 -6.68 -5.36
N GLN A 193 -8.22 -6.62 -4.99
CA GLN A 193 -7.16 -5.98 -5.77
C GLN A 193 -6.33 -6.98 -6.59
N ILE A 194 -6.80 -8.22 -6.76
CA ILE A 194 -6.07 -9.29 -7.47
C ILE A 194 -5.88 -9.06 -8.97
N THR A 195 -6.64 -8.14 -9.55
CA THR A 195 -6.59 -7.82 -10.99
C THR A 195 -5.94 -6.48 -11.21
N CYS A 196 -5.00 -6.41 -12.17
CA CYS A 196 -4.43 -5.13 -12.60
C CYS A 196 -5.54 -4.25 -13.19
N LYS A 197 -5.78 -3.10 -12.57
CA LYS A 197 -6.60 -2.03 -13.13
C LYS A 197 -5.63 -0.98 -13.65
N GLU A 198 -5.65 -0.73 -14.96
CA GLU A 198 -4.99 0.47 -15.47
C GLU A 198 -5.84 1.66 -15.02
N GLU A 199 -5.26 2.58 -14.24
CA GLU A 199 -5.96 3.81 -13.89
C GLU A 199 -6.17 4.59 -15.20
N ASP A 200 -7.42 4.68 -15.65
CA ASP A 200 -7.80 5.58 -16.72
C ASP A 200 -7.28 6.97 -16.36
N GLU A 201 -6.34 7.47 -17.16
CA GLU A 201 -5.81 8.83 -17.06
C GLU A 201 -6.99 9.79 -16.85
N HIS A 202 -7.06 10.44 -15.68
CA HIS A 202 -7.92 11.60 -15.54
C HIS A 202 -7.50 12.59 -16.63
N GLU A 203 -8.29 12.67 -17.71
CA GLU A 203 -8.25 13.74 -18.68
C GLU A 203 -8.24 15.03 -17.87
N LEU A 204 -7.07 15.68 -17.81
CA LEU A 204 -6.96 17.04 -17.34
C LEU A 204 -7.79 17.85 -18.32
N GLU A 205 -9.05 18.13 -17.97
CA GLU A 205 -9.87 19.08 -18.71
C GLU A 205 -9.10 20.39 -18.73
N ASP A 206 -8.55 20.67 -19.91
CA ASP A 206 -7.92 21.92 -20.33
C ASP A 206 -8.92 23.05 -20.08
N HIS A 207 -8.82 23.71 -18.92
CA HIS A 207 -9.49 24.97 -18.68
C HIS A 207 -8.82 26.04 -19.55
N GLY A 208 -9.26 26.06 -20.81
CA GLY A 208 -8.90 27.03 -21.81
C GLY A 208 -8.98 28.45 -21.24
N GLU A 209 -7.86 29.14 -21.39
CA GLU A 209 -7.64 30.52 -21.04
C GLU A 209 -8.57 31.41 -21.89
N GLU A 210 -9.71 31.84 -21.33
CA GLU A 210 -10.46 32.94 -21.94
C GLU A 210 -9.72 34.27 -21.68
N GLU A 211 -8.92 34.67 -22.66
CA GLU A 211 -8.50 36.06 -22.83
C GLU A 211 -9.73 36.97 -22.99
N THR A 212 -10.11 37.69 -21.93
CA THR A 212 -10.97 38.87 -22.07
C THR A 212 -10.11 40.12 -22.10
N THR A 213 -9.85 40.61 -23.32
CA THR A 213 -9.37 41.95 -23.59
C THR A 213 -10.55 42.94 -23.52
N SER A 214 -10.46 43.98 -22.68
CA SER A 214 -11.06 45.29 -22.98
C SER A 214 -10.63 46.36 -21.96
N GLU A 215 -10.23 47.49 -22.52
CA GLU A 215 -9.63 48.68 -21.92
C GLU A 215 -10.58 49.55 -21.04
N GLU A 216 -9.93 50.23 -20.09
CA GLU A 216 -10.17 51.55 -19.45
C GLU A 216 -11.57 52.24 -19.43
N THR A 217 -12.16 52.29 -18.21
CA THR A 217 -12.68 53.44 -17.37
C THR A 217 -13.51 54.64 -17.94
N PRO A 218 -14.12 55.53 -17.12
CA PRO A 218 -14.80 55.43 -15.80
C PRO A 218 -16.17 56.17 -15.76
N ALA A 219 -17.05 55.90 -14.76
CA ALA A 219 -18.02 56.89 -14.28
C ALA A 219 -18.60 56.61 -12.87
N SER A 220 -18.32 57.55 -11.97
CA SER A 220 -19.12 58.11 -10.87
C SER A 220 -20.24 57.28 -10.18
N GLY A 221 -20.18 57.22 -8.85
CA GLY A 221 -21.38 57.01 -8.04
C GLY A 221 -21.10 56.74 -6.56
N ALA A 222 -21.10 57.78 -5.74
CA ALA A 222 -20.95 57.72 -4.29
C ALA A 222 -22.08 56.94 -3.59
N PHE A 223 -21.79 56.21 -2.51
CA PHE A 223 -22.57 56.27 -1.26
C PHE A 223 -21.79 55.69 -0.07
N ARG A 224 -22.09 56.23 1.12
CA ARG A 224 -21.31 56.27 2.37
C ARG A 224 -21.47 55.02 3.26
N PRO A 225 -20.60 54.82 4.28
CA PRO A 225 -20.55 53.61 5.10
C PRO A 225 -21.59 53.63 6.23
N VAL A 226 -22.00 52.44 6.69
CA VAL A 226 -22.70 52.26 7.96
C VAL A 226 -21.83 51.42 8.89
N THR A 227 -21.78 51.93 10.11
CA THR A 227 -20.99 51.55 11.29
C THR A 227 -21.55 50.36 12.06
N ALA A 228 -20.63 49.64 12.70
CA ALA A 228 -20.64 49.09 14.07
C ALA A 228 -21.96 48.58 14.70
N GLY A 229 -21.90 47.34 15.20
CA GLY A 229 -22.83 46.82 16.21
C GLY A 229 -22.16 45.77 17.09
N ALA A 230 -21.85 46.15 18.32
CA ALA A 230 -21.46 45.28 19.42
C ALA A 230 -22.70 44.76 20.18
N GLY A 231 -22.59 43.58 20.80
CA GLY A 231 -23.53 43.00 21.78
C GLY A 231 -23.14 41.54 22.01
N LEU A 232 -22.49 41.10 23.09
CA LEU A 232 -22.73 41.16 24.54
C LEU A 232 -23.89 40.27 25.03
N MET A 233 -23.61 39.51 26.09
CA MET A 233 -24.46 38.61 26.92
C MET A 233 -24.59 37.17 26.40
N GLY A 234 -24.23 36.09 27.12
CA GLY A 234 -24.02 35.88 28.56
C GLY A 234 -25.21 35.15 29.18
N PHE A 235 -25.07 33.84 29.50
CA PHE A 235 -25.87 33.03 30.45
C PHE A 235 -25.09 31.69 30.61
N ILE A 236 -24.38 31.40 31.71
CA ILE A 236 -24.85 30.85 33.00
C ILE A 236 -25.93 29.76 32.85
N MET A 237 -25.56 28.48 33.04
CA MET A 237 -26.16 27.67 34.10
C MET A 237 -25.33 26.44 34.47
N MET A 238 -25.19 26.28 35.78
CA MET A 238 -24.54 25.26 36.56
C MET A 238 -25.61 24.25 37.04
N TRP A 239 -25.15 23.10 37.55
CA TRP A 239 -25.85 22.04 38.31
C TRP A 239 -26.53 20.97 37.43
N ALA A 240 -26.35 19.67 37.68
CA ALA A 240 -26.09 18.97 38.93
C ALA A 240 -25.03 17.86 38.79
#